data_AF-A0A6A0B9P3-F1
#
_entry.id   AF-A0A6A0B9P3-F1
#
_cell.length_a   1.000
_cell.length_b   1.000
_cell.length_c   1.000
_cell.angle_alpha   90.00
_cell.angle_beta   90.00
_cell.angle_gamma   90.00
#
_symmetry.space_group_name_H-M   'P 1'
#
loop_
_entity.id
_entity.type
_entity.pdbx_description
1 polymer ?
#
loop_
_entity_poly.entity_id
_entity_poly.type
_entity_poly.pdbx_seq_one_letter_code
_entity_poly.pdbx_strand_id
1 'polypeptide(L)'
;MTQTLKEFADYLGVTTDTIRHYEKIGLLTPARKANNYRAFGATELEKMKYIEVMKAGAFSLKEIQFFMNLLYGSQSTGDCVQISQNILTQKIIEFEEQIAIYQKMIAMCQAFLPMIATVGETSKMTDLTATVDEMFELIRLKRIGD
;
A
#
# COMPACT_ATOMS: atom_id res chain seq x y z
N MET A 1 22.00 12.82 -14.31
CA MET A 1 22.34 11.61 -15.09
C MET A 1 21.04 10.97 -15.55
N THR A 2 20.96 10.43 -16.77
CA THR A 2 19.73 9.82 -17.32
C THR A 2 19.93 8.32 -17.51
N GLN A 3 19.15 7.51 -16.80
CA GLN A 3 19.30 6.05 -16.75
C GLN A 3 18.53 5.37 -17.90
N THR A 4 18.96 4.16 -18.27
CA THR A 4 18.19 3.26 -19.13
C THR A 4 16.99 2.66 -18.38
N LEU A 5 15.99 2.13 -19.09
CA LEU A 5 14.83 1.48 -18.48
C LEU A 5 15.23 0.34 -17.53
N LYS A 6 16.26 -0.44 -17.90
CA LYS A 6 16.73 -1.57 -17.11
C LYS A 6 17.39 -1.11 -15.82
N GLU A 7 18.34 -0.17 -15.91
CA GLU A 7 19.01 0.40 -14.73
C GLU A 7 18.01 1.07 -13.78
N PHE A 8 17.01 1.74 -14.33
CA PHE A 8 15.94 2.37 -13.55
C PHE A 8 15.06 1.33 -12.83
N ALA A 9 14.72 0.24 -13.51
CA ALA A 9 13.98 -0.89 -12.94
C ALA A 9 14.77 -1.56 -11.80
N ASP A 10 16.04 -1.84 -12.05
CA ASP A 10 16.95 -2.49 -11.10
C ASP A 10 17.15 -1.62 -9.85
N TYR A 11 17.33 -0.30 -10.02
CA TYR A 11 17.44 0.64 -8.90
C TYR A 11 16.18 0.69 -8.02
N LEU A 12 15.00 0.56 -8.63
CA LEU A 12 13.71 0.62 -7.94
C LEU A 12 13.24 -0.74 -7.41
N GLY A 13 13.93 -1.84 -7.74
CA GLY A 13 13.51 -3.19 -7.37
C GLY A 13 12.21 -3.63 -8.04
N VAL A 14 11.86 -3.06 -9.19
CA VAL A 14 10.64 -3.40 -9.96
C VAL A 14 11.01 -4.00 -11.30
N THR A 15 10.07 -4.70 -11.93
CA THR A 15 10.31 -5.25 -13.27
C THR A 15 10.20 -4.15 -14.33
N THR A 16 10.88 -4.33 -15.47
CA THR A 16 10.69 -3.44 -16.63
C THR A 16 9.25 -3.43 -17.13
N ASP A 17 8.51 -4.52 -16.93
CA ASP A 17 7.10 -4.62 -17.31
C ASP A 17 6.20 -3.80 -16.40
N THR A 18 6.53 -3.70 -15.10
CA THR A 18 5.88 -2.78 -14.16
C THR A 18 6.01 -1.33 -14.64
N ILE A 19 7.21 -0.91 -15.04
CA ILE A 19 7.43 0.45 -15.56
C ILE A 19 6.67 0.67 -16.87
N ARG A 20 6.70 -0.30 -17.81
CA ARG A 20 5.92 -0.23 -19.06
C ARG A 20 4.42 -0.15 -18.80
N HIS A 21 3.92 -0.86 -17.80
CA HIS A 21 2.53 -0.80 -17.40
C HIS A 21 2.18 0.60 -16.90
N TYR A 22 3.00 1.19 -16.03
CA TYR A 22 2.80 2.56 -15.54
C TYR A 22 2.89 3.61 -16.63
N GLU A 23 3.74 3.43 -17.65
CA GLU A 23 3.72 4.27 -18.84
C GLU A 23 2.41 4.12 -19.63
N LYS A 24 1.95 2.89 -19.83
CA LYS A 24 0.72 2.60 -20.59
C LYS A 24 -0.51 3.25 -19.97
N ILE A 25 -0.59 3.27 -18.63
CA ILE A 25 -1.71 3.91 -17.91
C ILE A 25 -1.46 5.39 -17.60
N GLY A 26 -0.35 5.97 -18.08
CA GLY A 26 -0.04 7.40 -17.94
C GLY A 26 0.44 7.84 -16.56
N LEU A 27 0.77 6.91 -15.66
CA LEU A 27 1.39 7.21 -14.36
C LEU A 27 2.84 7.70 -14.51
N LEU A 28 3.54 7.23 -15.54
CA LEU A 28 4.87 7.69 -15.90
C LEU A 28 4.88 8.17 -17.35
N THR A 29 5.44 9.34 -17.57
CA THR A 29 5.61 9.93 -18.91
C THR A 29 7.05 10.42 -19.06
N PRO A 30 8.03 9.50 -19.09
CA PRO A 30 9.44 9.87 -19.18
C PRO A 30 9.71 10.67 -20.45
N ALA A 31 10.50 11.73 -20.34
CA ALA A 31 10.92 12.52 -21.49
C ALA A 31 11.70 11.65 -22.49
N ARG A 32 11.51 11.91 -23.79
CA ARG A 32 12.33 11.29 -24.84
C ARG A 32 13.59 12.11 -25.06
N LYS A 33 14.75 11.46 -25.06
CA LYS A 33 16.02 12.05 -25.51
C LYS A 33 15.97 12.30 -27.02
N ALA A 34 16.88 13.14 -27.52
CA ALA A 34 17.04 13.44 -28.94
C ALA A 34 17.28 12.19 -29.82
N ASN A 35 17.82 11.11 -29.25
CA ASN A 35 18.00 9.82 -29.90
C ASN A 35 16.79 8.88 -29.75
N ASN A 36 15.61 9.41 -29.39
CA ASN A 36 14.36 8.67 -29.16
C ASN A 36 14.37 7.67 -27.98
N TYR A 37 15.46 7.55 -27.21
CA TYR A 37 15.47 6.73 -26.00
C TYR A 37 14.80 7.46 -24.83
N ARG A 38 14.14 6.71 -23.94
CA ARG A 38 13.57 7.26 -22.70
C ARG A 38 14.67 7.75 -21.78
N ALA A 39 14.50 8.95 -21.25
CA ALA A 39 15.29 9.45 -20.13
C ALA A 39 14.49 9.26 -18.84
N PHE A 40 14.95 8.37 -17.97
CA PHE A 40 14.52 8.34 -16.58
C PHE A 40 15.44 9.26 -15.78
N GLY A 41 14.92 10.42 -15.41
CA GLY A 41 15.60 11.43 -14.62
C GLY A 41 15.17 11.40 -13.15
N ALA A 42 15.52 12.46 -12.42
CA ALA A 42 15.17 12.59 -11.01
C ALA A 42 13.64 12.65 -10.78
N THR A 43 12.90 13.30 -11.67
CA THR A 43 11.44 13.42 -11.58
C THR A 43 10.73 12.08 -11.73
N GLU A 44 11.14 11.25 -12.69
CA GLU A 44 10.58 9.90 -12.83
C GLU A 44 10.87 9.03 -11.61
N LEU A 45 12.06 9.20 -11.03
CA LEU A 45 12.42 8.49 -9.81
C LEU A 45 11.53 8.89 -8.63
N GLU A 46 11.28 10.18 -8.47
CA GLU A 46 10.40 10.70 -7.43
C GLU A 46 8.96 10.20 -7.60
N LYS A 47 8.42 10.24 -8.82
CA LYS A 47 7.09 9.68 -9.14
C LYS A 47 7.01 8.19 -8.80
N MET A 48 8.03 7.41 -9.14
CA MET A 48 8.06 5.99 -8.81
C MET A 48 8.06 5.74 -7.31
N LYS A 49 8.81 6.52 -6.53
CA LYS A 49 8.78 6.42 -5.06
C LYS A 49 7.37 6.66 -4.51
N TYR A 50 6.67 7.68 -5.01
CA TYR A 50 5.27 7.93 -4.63
C TYR A 50 4.36 6.74 -4.97
N ILE A 51 4.45 6.22 -6.20
CA ILE A 51 3.63 5.09 -6.64
C ILE A 51 3.86 3.87 -5.76
N GLU A 52 5.10 3.52 -5.45
CA GLU A 52 5.41 2.34 -4.62
C GLU A 52 4.96 2.52 -3.16
N VAL A 53 5.14 3.70 -2.57
CA VAL A 53 4.64 3.99 -1.21
C VAL A 53 3.12 3.88 -1.14
N MET A 54 2.41 4.46 -2.10
CA MET A 54 0.95 4.40 -2.13
C MET A 54 0.44 2.98 -2.40
N LYS A 55 1.11 2.19 -3.24
CA LYS A 55 0.79 0.77 -3.40
C LYS A 55 0.98 -0.02 -2.11
N ALA A 56 2.04 0.25 -1.36
CA ALA A 56 2.26 -0.39 -0.06
C ALA A 56 1.13 -0.03 0.93
N GLY A 57 0.60 1.20 0.84
CA GLY A 57 -0.61 1.64 1.55
C GLY A 57 -1.94 1.17 0.94
N ALA A 58 -1.94 0.15 0.08
CA ALA A 58 -3.15 -0.40 -0.54
C ALA A 58 -4.05 0.64 -1.25
N PHE A 59 -3.48 1.72 -1.78
CA PHE A 59 -4.19 2.60 -2.70
C PHE A 59 -4.38 1.89 -4.03
N SER A 60 -5.57 2.00 -4.62
CA SER A 60 -5.87 1.52 -5.95
C SER A 60 -5.08 2.32 -7.00
N LEU A 61 -4.80 1.71 -8.16
CA LEU A 61 -4.11 2.40 -9.25
C LEU A 61 -4.86 3.67 -9.71
N LYS A 62 -6.20 3.70 -9.58
CA LYS A 62 -7.01 4.87 -9.90
C LYS A 62 -6.78 6.02 -8.92
N GLU A 63 -6.73 5.73 -7.62
CA GLU A 63 -6.42 6.74 -6.60
C GLU A 63 -5.00 7.26 -6.77
N ILE A 64 -4.03 6.36 -7.00
CA ILE A 64 -2.64 6.74 -7.27
C ILE A 64 -2.57 7.67 -8.48
N GLN A 65 -3.28 7.34 -9.57
CA GLN A 65 -3.33 8.20 -10.76
C GLN A 65 -3.95 9.56 -10.46
N PHE A 66 -5.02 9.62 -9.67
CA PHE A 66 -5.62 10.87 -9.23
C PHE A 66 -4.62 11.75 -8.48
N PHE A 67 -3.91 11.20 -7.49
CA PHE A 67 -2.90 11.95 -6.74
C PHE A 67 -1.67 12.32 -7.58
N MET A 68 -1.26 11.47 -8.52
CA MET A 68 -0.18 11.79 -9.45
C MET A 68 -0.53 12.93 -10.39
N ASN A 69 -1.78 12.98 -10.86
CA ASN A 69 -2.28 14.12 -11.64
C ASN A 69 -2.40 15.39 -10.78
N LEU A 70 -2.78 15.26 -9.52
CA LEU A 70 -2.86 16.40 -8.59
C LEU A 70 -1.48 17.01 -8.29
N LEU A 71 -0.44 16.17 -8.13
CA LEU A 71 0.90 16.59 -7.76
C LEU A 71 1.77 17.03 -8.95
N TYR A 72 1.64 16.34 -10.09
CA TYR A 72 2.52 16.53 -11.26
C TYR A 72 1.77 16.92 -12.54
N GLY A 73 0.44 16.99 -12.50
CA GLY A 73 -0.38 17.45 -13.63
C GLY A 73 -0.51 18.97 -13.68
N SER A 74 -1.03 19.46 -14.80
CA SER A 74 -1.18 20.89 -15.07
C SER A 74 -2.54 21.48 -14.71
N GLN A 75 -3.49 20.68 -14.22
CA GLN A 75 -4.85 21.13 -13.92
C GLN A 75 -5.38 20.48 -12.63
N SER A 76 -5.61 21.32 -11.63
CA SER A 76 -6.36 20.97 -10.42
C SER A 76 -7.65 21.79 -10.43
N THR A 77 -8.81 21.13 -10.42
CA THR A 77 -10.12 21.79 -10.34
C THR A 77 -10.52 21.98 -8.88
N GLY A 78 -11.54 22.82 -8.62
CA GLY A 78 -12.07 23.02 -7.26
C GLY A 78 -12.54 21.73 -6.58
N ASP A 79 -13.06 20.78 -7.37
CA ASP A 79 -13.53 19.47 -6.88
C ASP A 79 -12.39 18.56 -6.39
N CYS A 80 -11.14 18.83 -6.78
CA CYS A 80 -9.99 18.02 -6.37
C CYS A 80 -9.80 18.02 -4.85
N VAL A 81 -10.12 19.13 -4.17
CA VAL A 81 -9.98 19.22 -2.71
C VAL A 81 -10.92 18.22 -2.04
N GLN A 82 -12.21 18.24 -2.38
CA GLN A 82 -13.18 17.34 -1.75
C GLN A 82 -12.90 15.87 -2.07
N ILE A 83 -12.55 15.55 -3.31
CA ILE A 83 -12.23 14.17 -3.71
C ILE A 83 -10.99 13.67 -2.95
N SER A 84 -9.93 14.47 -2.88
CA SER A 84 -8.71 14.10 -2.16
C SER A 84 -8.97 13.90 -0.67
N GLN A 85 -9.75 14.80 -0.03
CA GLN A 85 -10.14 14.68 1.37
C GLN A 85 -10.93 13.41 1.63
N ASN A 86 -11.90 13.07 0.77
CA ASN A 86 -12.69 11.86 0.91
C ASN A 86 -11.80 10.61 0.81
N ILE A 87 -10.94 10.51 -0.20
CA ILE A 87 -10.04 9.35 -0.37
C ILE A 87 -9.11 9.21 0.83
N LEU A 88 -8.46 10.30 1.26
CA LEU A 88 -7.51 10.26 2.37
C LEU A 88 -8.20 9.93 3.70
N THR A 89 -9.39 10.47 3.95
CA THR A 89 -10.14 10.17 5.18
C THR A 89 -10.55 8.70 5.23
N GLN A 90 -11.01 8.13 4.11
CA GLN A 90 -11.31 6.71 4.03
C GLN A 90 -10.06 5.84 4.24
N LYS A 91 -8.93 6.22 3.64
CA LYS A 91 -7.66 5.49 3.83
C LYS A 91 -7.16 5.55 5.27
N ILE A 92 -7.37 6.65 5.98
CA ILE A 92 -7.06 6.75 7.41
C ILE A 92 -7.88 5.72 8.19
N ILE A 93 -9.19 5.65 7.96
CA ILE A 93 -10.08 4.66 8.61
C ILE A 93 -9.61 3.23 8.29
N GLU A 94 -9.37 2.91 7.02
CA GLU A 94 -8.87 1.59 6.59
C GLU A 94 -7.56 1.22 7.31
N PHE A 95 -6.63 2.16 7.46
CA PHE A 95 -5.36 1.93 8.16
C PHE A 95 -5.56 1.72 9.65
N GLU A 96 -6.40 2.51 10.31
CA GLU A 96 -6.69 2.36 11.73
C GLU A 96 -7.32 0.99 12.03
N GLU A 97 -8.25 0.55 11.18
CA GLU A 97 -8.84 -0.79 11.29
C GLU A 97 -7.80 -1.89 11.09
N GLN A 98 -6.93 -1.75 10.09
CA GLN A 98 -5.89 -2.73 9.81
C GLN A 98 -4.87 -2.81 10.95
N ILE A 99 -4.51 -1.68 11.54
CA ILE A 99 -3.65 -1.60 12.72
C ILE A 99 -4.31 -2.34 13.89
N ALA A 100 -5.60 -2.11 14.15
CA ALA A 100 -6.32 -2.79 15.21
C ALA A 100 -6.32 -4.32 15.04
N ILE A 101 -6.48 -4.81 13.80
CA ILE A 101 -6.37 -6.24 13.48
C ILE A 101 -4.96 -6.76 13.78
N TYR A 102 -3.92 -6.09 13.30
CA TYR A 102 -2.55 -6.53 13.53
C TYR A 102 -2.16 -6.50 15.01
N GLN A 103 -2.64 -5.52 15.78
CA GLN A 103 -2.45 -5.48 17.23
C GLN A 103 -3.07 -6.70 17.92
N LYS A 104 -4.29 -7.10 17.53
CA LYS A 104 -4.92 -8.34 18.04
C LYS A 104 -4.13 -9.58 17.66
N MET A 105 -3.63 -9.68 16.43
CA MET A 105 -2.77 -10.79 16.01
C MET A 105 -1.46 -10.86 16.81
N ILE A 106 -0.85 -9.71 17.09
CA ILE A 106 0.34 -9.63 17.95
C ILE A 106 0.03 -10.12 19.36
N ALA A 107 -1.08 -9.67 19.95
CA ALA A 107 -1.51 -10.11 21.28
C ALA A 107 -1.75 -11.64 21.34
N MET A 108 -2.38 -12.20 20.31
CA MET A 108 -2.57 -13.65 20.16
C MET A 108 -1.22 -14.39 20.10
N CYS A 109 -0.28 -13.93 19.26
CA CYS A 109 1.06 -14.51 19.20
C CYS A 109 1.80 -14.43 20.55
N GLN A 110 1.67 -13.32 21.28
CA GLN A 110 2.25 -13.15 22.60
C GLN A 110 1.64 -14.09 23.64
N ALA A 111 0.33 -14.35 23.57
CA ALA A 111 -0.35 -15.33 24.43
C ALA A 111 0.07 -16.78 24.12
N PHE A 112 0.38 -17.09 22.85
CA PHE A 112 0.87 -18.41 22.43
C PHE A 112 2.30 -18.72 22.89
N LEU A 113 3.21 -17.74 22.88
CA LEU A 113 4.61 -17.93 23.26
C LEU A 113 4.82 -18.70 24.59
N PRO A 114 4.18 -18.32 25.71
CA PRO A 114 4.35 -19.03 26.98
C PRO A 114 3.71 -20.43 26.99
N MET A 115 2.70 -20.71 26.16
CA MET A 115 2.12 -22.06 26.04
C MET A 115 3.10 -23.03 25.40
N ILE A 116 3.83 -22.60 24.36
CA ILE A 116 4.82 -23.43 23.67
C ILE A 116 6.03 -23.67 24.58
N ALA A 117 6.39 -22.69 25.43
CA ALA A 117 7.49 -22.82 26.38
C ALA A 117 7.18 -23.76 27.56
N THR A 118 5.89 -24.02 27.88
CA THR A 118 5.46 -24.92 28.95
C THR A 118 4.60 -26.05 28.39
N VAL A 119 5.23 -27.12 27.89
CA VAL A 119 4.54 -28.38 27.59
C VAL A 119 4.02 -28.94 28.93
N GLY A 120 2.74 -28.75 29.25
CA GLY A 120 2.12 -29.47 30.39
C GLY A 120 0.92 -28.88 31.12
N GLU A 121 0.48 -27.64 30.89
CA GLU A 121 -0.65 -27.07 31.66
C GLU A 121 -1.89 -26.78 30.80
N THR A 122 -2.90 -27.65 30.92
CA THR A 122 -4.21 -27.57 30.27
C THR A 122 -5.03 -26.33 30.65
N SER A 123 -4.70 -25.64 31.75
CA SER A 123 -5.43 -24.46 32.25
C SER A 123 -5.31 -23.22 31.34
N LYS A 124 -4.29 -23.14 30.47
CA LYS A 124 -4.10 -21.98 29.58
C LYS A 124 -4.99 -22.05 28.32
N MET A 125 -5.52 -23.23 27.97
CA MET A 125 -6.29 -23.47 26.73
C MET A 125 -7.60 -22.65 26.65
N THR A 126 -8.21 -22.34 27.80
CA THR A 126 -9.50 -21.63 27.86
C THR A 126 -9.40 -20.15 27.47
N ASP A 127 -8.33 -19.47 27.88
CA ASP A 127 -8.07 -18.06 27.54
C ASP A 127 -7.81 -17.87 26.04
N LEU A 128 -7.24 -18.91 25.42
CA LEU A 128 -6.98 -18.92 23.99
C LEU A 128 -8.26 -19.04 23.17
N THR A 129 -9.17 -19.95 23.55
CA THR A 129 -10.45 -20.13 22.84
C THR A 129 -11.26 -18.83 22.85
N ALA A 130 -11.32 -18.14 24.00
CA ALA A 130 -12.01 -16.85 24.11
C ALA A 130 -11.40 -15.76 23.21
N THR A 131 -10.06 -15.67 23.16
CA THR A 131 -9.36 -14.70 22.30
C THR A 131 -9.60 -14.99 20.80
N VAL A 132 -9.61 -16.26 20.42
CA VAL A 132 -9.90 -16.69 19.03
C VAL A 132 -11.35 -16.39 18.65
N ASP A 133 -12.31 -16.64 19.54
CA ASP A 133 -13.73 -16.37 19.30
C ASP A 133 -14.00 -14.87 19.13
N GLU A 134 -13.40 -14.01 19.97
CA GLU A 134 -13.50 -12.55 19.81
C GLU A 134 -12.90 -12.07 18.49
N MET A 135 -11.75 -12.62 18.09
CA MET A 135 -11.13 -12.29 16.80
C MET A 135 -11.98 -12.77 15.62
N PHE A 136 -12.58 -13.97 15.72
CA PHE A 136 -13.45 -14.51 14.68
C PHE A 136 -14.70 -13.66 14.48
N GLU A 137 -15.37 -13.25 15.56
CA GLU A 137 -16.56 -12.40 15.45
C GLU A 137 -16.25 -11.01 14.89
N LEU A 138 -15.10 -10.41 15.22
CA LEU A 138 -14.68 -9.14 14.61
C LEU A 138 -14.40 -9.27 13.10
N ILE A 139 -13.71 -10.34 12.69
CA ILE A 139 -13.45 -10.61 11.26
C ILE A 139 -14.78 -10.89 10.53
N ARG A 140 -15.70 -11.60 11.17
CA ARG A 140 -17.02 -11.93 10.62
C ARG A 140 -17.88 -10.69 10.44
N LEU A 141 -17.93 -9.80 11.44
CA LEU A 141 -18.69 -8.55 11.34
C LEU A 141 -18.15 -7.64 10.23
N LYS A 142 -16.83 -7.60 10.06
CA LYS A 142 -16.22 -6.85 8.94
C LYS A 142 -16.63 -7.39 7.57
N ARG A 143 -16.79 -8.70 7.40
CA ARG A 143 -17.27 -9.31 6.13
C ARG A 143 -18.74 -9.05 5.81
N ILE A 144 -19.56 -8.67 6.78
CA ILE A 144 -21.00 -8.42 6.59
C ILE A 144 -21.27 -6.93 6.31
N GLY A 145 -20.32 -6.05 6.64
CA GLY A 145 -20.43 -4.60 6.45
C GLY A 145 -19.97 -4.05 5.09
N ASP A 146 -19.29 -4.87 4.28
CA ASP A 146 -18.88 -4.59 2.89
C ASP A 146 -19.89 -5.14 1.88
#